data_AF-A0A660LVA0-F1
#
_entry.id   AF-A0A660LVA0-F1
#
_cell.length_a   1.000
_cell.length_b   1.000
_cell.length_c   1.000
_cell.angle_alpha   90.00
_cell.angle_beta   90.00
_cell.angle_gamma   90.00
#
_symmetry.space_group_name_H-M   'P 1'
#
loop_
_entity.id
_entity.type
_entity.pdbx_description
1 polymer ?
#
loop_
_entity_poly.entity_id
_entity_poly.type
_entity_poly.pdbx_seq_one_letter_code
_entity_poly.pdbx_strand_id
1 'polypeptide(L)' 'PEIFKIIAQKVEESEMMRTFNMGVGMILVVPKDNVDTVLASSDGYVIGEVVNGKGVELV' A
#
# COMPACT_ATOMS: atom_id res chain seq x y z
N PRO A 1 -4.51 -5.41 8.26
CA PRO A 1 -5.68 -5.70 9.13
C PRO A 1 -5.74 -7.18 9.54
N GLU A 2 -6.15 -7.50 10.76
CA GLU A 2 -6.11 -8.88 11.28
C GLU A 2 -6.97 -9.84 10.45
N ILE A 3 -8.09 -9.36 9.90
CA ILE A 3 -8.97 -10.15 9.04
C ILE A 3 -8.26 -10.73 7.80
N PHE A 4 -7.32 -10.00 7.20
CA PHE A 4 -6.60 -10.49 6.03
C PHE A 4 -5.64 -11.64 6.38
N LYS A 5 -5.12 -11.70 7.61
CA LYS A 5 -4.30 -12.84 8.06
C LYS A 5 -5.14 -14.12 8.17
N ILE A 6 -6.40 -13.99 8.58
CA ILE A 6 -7.33 -15.11 8.67
C ILE A 6 -7.70 -15.60 7.26
N ILE A 7 -7.97 -14.67 6.34
CA ILE A 7 -8.31 -15.01 4.95
C ILE A 7 -7.11 -15.66 4.24
N ALA A 8 -5.89 -15.15 4.45
CA ALA A 8 -4.66 -15.68 3.86
C ALA A 8 -4.38 -17.15 4.23
N GLN A 9 -4.94 -17.67 5.33
CA GLN A 9 -4.82 -19.10 5.67
C GLN A 9 -5.55 -20.03 4.69
N LYS A 10 -6.47 -19.48 3.88
CA LYS A 10 -7.35 -20.24 2.97
C LYS A 10 -7.25 -19.80 1.51
N VAL A 11 -6.41 -18.82 1.21
CA VAL A 11 -6.31 -18.20 -0.11
C VAL A 11 -4.85 -18.06 -0.47
N GLU A 12 -4.51 -18.33 -1.73
CA GLU A 12 -3.13 -18.14 -2.22
C GLU A 12 -2.69 -16.69 -2.08
N GLU A 13 -1.40 -16.47 -1.82
CA GLU A 13 -0.85 -15.13 -1.63
C GLU A 13 -1.03 -14.24 -2.87
N SER A 14 -0.93 -14.82 -4.07
CA SER A 14 -1.16 -14.13 -5.34
C SER A 14 -2.61 -13.62 -5.46
N GLU A 15 -3.59 -14.42 -5.03
CA GLU A 15 -5.00 -14.03 -4.95
C GLU A 15 -5.23 -12.97 -3.88
N MET A 16 -4.53 -13.06 -2.73
CA MET A 16 -4.60 -12.07 -1.67
C MET A 16 -4.20 -10.68 -2.20
N MET A 17 -3.07 -10.58 -2.91
CA MET A 17 -2.55 -9.33 -3.45
C MET A 17 -3.39 -8.78 -4.61
N ARG A 18 -3.97 -9.66 -5.43
CA ARG A 18 -4.76 -9.24 -6.60
C ARG A 18 -6.15 -8.74 -6.22
N THR A 19 -6.74 -9.32 -5.17
CA THR A 19 -8.16 -9.13 -4.85
C THR A 19 -8.39 -8.19 -3.68
N PHE A 20 -7.50 -8.18 -2.69
CA PHE A 20 -7.66 -7.38 -1.49
C PHE A 20 -6.68 -6.22 -1.45
N ASN A 21 -7.10 -5.12 -0.83
CA ASN A 21 -6.25 -3.95 -0.66
C ASN A 21 -5.14 -4.14 0.40
N MET A 22 -5.16 -5.26 1.12
CA MET A 22 -4.19 -5.61 2.17
C MET A 22 -4.00 -4.55 3.28
N GLY A 23 -4.98 -3.65 3.44
CA GLY A 23 -4.94 -2.56 4.41
C GLY A 23 -4.60 -1.19 3.84
N VAL A 24 -4.39 -1.08 2.52
CA VAL A 24 -4.10 0.19 1.83
C VAL A 24 -5.36 0.65 1.08
N GLY A 25 -6.21 1.44 1.74
CA GLY A 25 -7.46 1.90 1.14
C GLY A 25 -7.29 2.97 0.06
N MET A 26 -6.26 3.81 0.19
CA MET A 26 -5.97 4.91 -0.72
C MET A 26 -4.47 5.12 -0.80
N ILE A 27 -3.98 5.48 -2.00
CA ILE A 27 -2.59 5.87 -2.24
C ILE A 27 -2.59 7.29 -2.76
N LEU A 28 -1.75 8.15 -2.16
CA LEU A 28 -1.53 9.51 -2.62
C LEU A 28 -0.08 9.63 -3.13
N VAL A 29 0.09 10.15 -4.35
CA VAL A 29 1.40 10.44 -4.92
C VAL A 29 1.69 11.92 -4.74
N VAL A 30 2.75 12.24 -4.00
CA VAL A 30 3.14 13.63 -3.68
C VAL A 30 4.62 13.87 -3.91
N PRO A 31 5.04 15.13 -4.14
CA PRO A 31 6.46 15.50 -4.09
C PRO A 31 7.08 15.13 -2.75
N LYS A 32 8.35 14.71 -2.77
CA LYS A 32 9.09 14.26 -1.58
C LYS A 32 9.09 15.31 -0.46
N ASP A 33 9.20 16.58 -0.83
CA ASP A 33 9.24 17.71 0.11
C ASP A 33 7.91 17.95 0.83
N ASN A 34 6.80 17.38 0.32
CA ASN A 34 5.47 17.54 0.89
C ASN A 34 5.06 16.36 1.79
N VAL A 35 5.84 15.29 1.85
CA VAL A 35 5.50 14.06 2.59
C VAL A 35 5.18 14.36 4.05
N ASP A 36 6.05 15.10 4.74
CA ASP A 36 5.86 15.41 6.16
C ASP A 36 4.59 16.23 6.42
N THR A 37 4.25 17.15 5.51
CA THR A 37 3.03 17.96 5.63
C THR A 37 1.77 17.12 5.50
N VAL A 38 1.77 16.16 4.56
CA VAL A 38 0.64 15.25 4.36
C VAL A 38 0.50 14.27 5.52
N LEU A 39 1.61 13.70 6.01
CA LEU A 39 1.61 12.79 7.15
C LEU A 39 1.17 13.50 8.43
N ALA A 40 1.54 14.76 8.64
CA ALA A 40 1.06 15.55 9.78
C ALA A 40 -0.46 15.78 9.78
N SER A 41 -1.10 15.70 8.60
CA SER A 41 -2.54 15.97 8.42
C SER A 41 -3.37 14.70 8.17
N SER A 42 -2.75 13.52 8.28
CA SER A 42 -3.40 12.23 8.02
C SER A 42 -2.88 11.14 8.95
N ASP A 43 -3.49 9.96 8.89
CA ASP A 43 -3.02 8.72 9.52
C ASP A 43 -2.24 7.83 8.53
N GLY A 44 -1.79 8.42 7.43
CA GLY A 44 -1.05 7.73 6.37
C GLY A 44 0.38 7.35 6.76
N TYR A 45 1.03 6.59 5.88
CA TYR A 45 2.44 6.25 5.98
C TYR A 45 3.05 6.18 4.58
N VAL A 46 4.37 6.33 4.49
CA VAL A 46 5.09 6.15 3.22
C VAL A 46 5.17 4.66 2.91
N ILE A 47 4.57 4.25 1.79
CA ILE A 47 4.53 2.84 1.34
C ILE A 47 5.48 2.56 0.17
N GLY A 48 6.00 3.58 -0.50
CA GLY A 48 6.92 3.41 -1.62
C GLY A 48 7.27 4.71 -2.33
N GLU A 49 7.89 4.59 -3.50
CA GLU A 49 8.33 5.70 -4.35
C GLU A 49 8.00 5.45 -5.83
N VAL A 50 7.86 6.53 -6.60
CA VAL A 50 7.66 6.44 -8.05
C VAL A 50 9.02 6.41 -8.74
N VAL A 51 9.27 5.35 -9.51
CA VAL A 51 10.50 5.15 -10.28
C VAL A 51 10.20 5.04 -11.77
N ASN A 52 11.23 5.20 -12.61
CA ASN A 52 11.10 4.92 -14.04
C ASN A 52 10.85 3.43 -14.27
N GLY A 53 9.71 3.09 -14.86
CA GLY A 53 9.30 1.70 -15.08
C GLY A 53 7.83 1.57 -15.47
N LYS A 54 7.28 0.36 -15.32
CA LYS A 54 5.86 0.08 -15.54
C LYS A 54 5.35 -0.89 -14.49
N GLY A 55 4.13 -0.64 -14.00
CA GLY A 55 3.49 -1.47 -13.00
C GLY A 55 3.90 -1.13 -11.58
N VAL A 56 3.63 -2.05 -10.67
CA VAL A 56 3.97 -1.97 -9.25
C VAL A 56 4.82 -3.18 -8.93
N GLU A 57 5.96 -2.95 -8.28
CA GLU A 57 6.84 -3.99 -7.77
C GLU A 57 6.81 -3.94 -6.25
N LEU A 58 6.54 -5.10 -5.64
CA LEU A 58 6.64 -5.27 -4.19
C LEU A 58 8.09 -5.66 -3.89
N VAL A 59 8.77 -4.85 -3.08
CA VAL A 59 10.20 -4.99 -2.74
C VAL A 59 10.38 -5.34 -1.28
#